data_AF-A0A6N0GSL9-F1
#
_entry.id   AF-A0A6N0GSL9-F1
#
_cell.length_a   1.000
_cell.length_b   1.000
_cell.length_c   1.000
_cell.angle_alpha   90.00
_cell.angle_beta   90.00
_cell.angle_gamma   90.00
#
_symmetry.space_group_name_H-M   'P 1'
#
loop_
_entity.id
_entity.type
_entity.pdbx_description
1 polymer ?
#
loop_
_entity_poly.entity_id
_entity_poly.type
_entity_poly.pdbx_seq_one_letter_code
_entity_poly.pdbx_strand_id
1 'polypeptide(L)' 'PNSNRIVTASQDRNAYVWQQAPDPLTGALVWKPTLVVLRINRAATHVRWSPKEDKFAVASGARAIAICSFDTENNWWVSK' A
#
# COMPACT_ATOMS: atom_id res chain seq x y z
N PRO A 1 5.08 15.84 2.33
CA PRO A 1 4.74 14.46 2.74
C PRO A 1 4.91 14.35 4.25
N ASN A 2 3.99 13.70 4.97
CA ASN A 2 3.89 13.78 6.45
C ASN A 2 4.02 12.43 7.15
N SER A 3 3.48 11.35 6.58
CA SER A 3 3.37 10.04 7.25
C SER A 3 4.59 9.13 7.09
N ASN A 4 5.57 9.52 6.25
CA ASN A 4 6.77 8.73 5.97
C ASN A 4 6.45 7.27 5.55
N ARG A 5 5.46 7.10 4.67
CA ARG A 5 5.04 5.81 4.14
C ARG A 5 5.42 5.66 2.67
N ILE A 6 5.97 4.50 2.33
CA ILE A 6 6.25 4.15 0.94
C ILE A 6 5.14 3.22 0.48
N VAL A 7 4.67 3.40 -0.75
CA VAL A 7 3.77 2.45 -1.41
C VAL A 7 4.45 1.87 -2.63
N THR A 8 4.34 0.57 -2.80
CA THR A 8 4.84 -0.14 -3.99
C THR A 8 3.72 -1.00 -4.56
N ALA A 9 3.68 -1.13 -5.88
CA ALA A 9 2.79 -2.07 -6.57
C ALA A 9 3.60 -2.79 -7.66
N SER A 10 3.27 -4.06 -7.93
CA SER A 10 4.06 -4.91 -8.81
C SER A 10 3.20 -5.73 -9.78
N GLN A 11 3.87 -6.34 -10.77
CA GLN A 11 3.25 -7.22 -11.77
C GLN A 11 2.72 -8.52 -11.17
N ASP A 12 3.13 -8.87 -9.95
CA ASP A 12 2.61 -9.97 -9.14
C ASP A 12 1.15 -9.78 -8.67
N ARG A 13 0.57 -8.61 -8.98
CA ARG A 13 -0.80 -8.17 -8.64
C ARG A 13 -0.97 -7.75 -7.18
N ASN A 14 0.13 -7.51 -6.48
CA ASN A 14 0.12 -7.05 -5.09
C ASN A 14 0.51 -5.58 -5.00
N ALA A 15 0.06 -4.96 -3.91
CA ALA A 15 0.64 -3.73 -3.41
C ALA A 15 1.06 -3.90 -1.95
N TYR A 16 2.05 -3.10 -1.55
CA TYR A 16 2.53 -3.05 -0.18
C TYR A 16 2.62 -1.61 0.27
N VAL A 17 2.17 -1.36 1.50
CA VAL A 17 2.45 -0.13 2.22
C VAL A 17 3.56 -0.43 3.22
N TRP A 18 4.65 0.30 3.12
CA TRP A 18 5.82 0.14 3.97
C TRP A 18 5.82 1.21 5.04
N GLN A 19 6.04 0.79 6.28
CA GLN A 19 6.18 1.66 7.45
C GLN A 19 7.44 1.29 8.21
N GLN A 20 8.17 2.29 8.71
CA GLN A 20 9.25 2.03 9.64
C GLN A 20 8.69 1.65 11.00
N ALA A 21 9.16 0.53 11.54
CA ALA A 21 8.89 0.11 12.90
C ALA A 21 10.22 -0.27 13.58
N PRO A 22 10.36 -0.04 14.89
CA PRO A 22 11.52 -0.51 15.62
C PRO A 22 11.58 -2.04 15.59
N ASP A 23 12.77 -2.55 15.32
CA ASP A 23 13.08 -3.96 15.46
C ASP A 23 13.04 -4.34 16.95
N PRO A 24 12.30 -5.39 17.35
CA PRO A 24 12.17 -5.78 18.76
C PRO A 24 13.50 -6.15 19.45
N LEU A 25 14.51 -6.57 18.70
CA LEU A 25 15.78 -7.04 19.22
C LEU A 25 16.85 -5.95 19.19
N THR A 26 16.91 -5.16 18.12
CA THR A 26 18.00 -4.19 17.90
C THR A 26 17.58 -2.75 18.16
N GLY A 27 16.27 -2.45 18.23
CA GLY A 27 15.74 -1.10 18.33
C GLY A 27 15.92 -0.26 17.06
N ALA A 28 16.58 -0.79 16.02
CA ALA A 28 16.77 -0.09 14.75
C ALA A 28 15.45 0.04 13.99
N LEU A 29 15.27 1.14 13.26
CA LEU A 29 14.11 1.33 12.40
C LEU A 29 14.24 0.46 11.14
N VAL A 30 13.30 -0.47 10.96
CA VAL A 30 13.23 -1.37 9.81
C VAL A 30 11.92 -1.15 9.07
N TRP A 31 11.98 -1.15 7.72
CA TRP A 31 10.79 -1.09 6.88
C TRP A 31 10.02 -2.41 6.95
N LYS A 32 8.80 -2.37 7.48
CA LYS A 32 7.88 -3.50 7.52
C LYS A 32 6.81 -3.33 6.46
N PRO A 33 6.61 -4.32 5.56
CA PRO A 33 5.56 -4.29 4.56
C PRO A 33 4.22 -4.71 5.16
N THR A 34 3.15 -4.03 4.78
CA THR A 34 1.76 -4.44 4.97
C THR A 34 1.14 -4.73 3.61
N LEU A 35 0.66 -5.96 3.41
CA LEU A 35 0.03 -6.38 2.16
C LEU A 35 -1.30 -5.66 1.94
N VAL A 36 -1.54 -5.21 0.71
CA VAL A 36 -2.82 -4.64 0.28
C VAL A 36 -3.42 -5.49 -0.84
N VAL A 37 -4.64 -5.97 -0.61
CA VAL A 37 -5.35 -6.84 -1.55
C VAL A 37 -6.09 -6.00 -2.58
N LEU A 38 -5.51 -5.86 -3.77
CA LEU A 38 -6.02 -4.99 -4.84
C LEU A 38 -7.24 -5.54 -5.60
N ARG A 39 -7.53 -6.85 -5.47
CA ARG A 39 -8.60 -7.56 -6.20
C ARG A 39 -8.50 -7.43 -7.75
N ILE A 40 -7.28 -7.30 -8.28
CA ILE A 40 -7.02 -7.25 -9.73
C ILE A 40 -6.57 -8.61 -10.27
N ASN A 41 -6.92 -8.90 -11.52
CA ASN A 41 -6.53 -10.14 -12.22
C ASN A 41 -5.44 -9.92 -13.29
N ARG A 42 -4.81 -8.74 -13.32
CA ARG A 42 -3.71 -8.34 -14.19
C ARG A 42 -2.69 -7.51 -13.40
N ALA A 43 -1.49 -7.36 -13.95
CA ALA A 43 -0.39 -6.61 -13.34
C ALA A 43 -0.76 -5.19 -12.92
N ALA A 44 -0.28 -4.74 -11.75
CA ALA A 44 -0.26 -3.33 -11.41
C ALA A 44 0.87 -2.62 -12.18
N THR A 45 0.59 -1.41 -12.66
CA THR A 45 1.50 -0.66 -13.54
C THR A 45 1.92 0.69 -12.97
N HIS A 46 1.12 1.26 -12.07
CA HIS A 46 1.42 2.54 -11.44
C HIS A 46 0.74 2.64 -10.08
N VAL A 47 1.36 3.37 -9.15
CA VAL A 47 0.76 3.64 -7.84
C VAL A 47 1.07 5.06 -7.39
N ARG A 48 0.11 5.71 -6.74
CA ARG A 48 0.29 7.06 -6.20
C ARG A 48 -0.54 7.31 -4.95
N TRP A 49 0.09 7.91 -3.94
CA TRP A 49 -0.61 8.48 -2.79
C TRP A 49 -1.49 9.66 -3.19
N SER A 50 -2.63 9.79 -2.52
CA SER A 50 -3.40 11.03 -2.48
C SER A 50 -2.60 12.12 -1.76
N PRO A 51 -2.84 13.41 -2.05
CA PRO A 51 -2.14 14.52 -1.37
C PRO A 51 -2.31 14.55 0.15
N LYS A 52 -3.42 14.00 0.65
CA LYS A 52 -3.72 13.89 2.10
C LYS A 52 -3.11 12.64 2.74
N GLU A 53 -2.57 11.71 1.95
CA GLU A 53 -1.94 10.46 2.41
C GLU A 53 -2.90 9.51 3.16
N ASP A 54 -4.22 9.68 3.02
CA ASP A 54 -5.23 8.80 3.60
C ASP A 54 -5.61 7.64 2.67
N LYS A 55 -5.43 7.86 1.35
CA LYS A 55 -5.70 6.88 0.30
C LYS A 55 -4.59 6.85 -0.74
N PHE A 56 -4.54 5.78 -1.53
CA PHE A 56 -3.70 5.70 -2.73
C PHE A 56 -4.45 5.00 -3.87
N ALA A 57 -4.03 5.28 -5.10
CA ALA A 57 -4.60 4.70 -6.31
C ALA A 57 -3.58 3.77 -6.98
N VAL A 58 -4.02 2.60 -7.42
CA VAL A 58 -3.22 1.66 -8.21
C VAL A 58 -3.84 1.48 -9.59
N ALA A 59 -3.09 1.83 -10.64
CA ALA A 59 -3.45 1.54 -12.02
C ALA A 59 -3.03 0.11 -12.38
N SER A 60 -3.84 -0.56 -13.20
CA SER A 60 -3.59 -1.94 -13.60
C SER A 60 -3.87 -2.19 -15.08
N GLY A 61 -3.29 -3.27 -15.60
CA GLY A 61 -3.61 -3.79 -16.94
C GLY A 61 -5.03 -4.38 -17.06
N ALA A 62 -5.80 -4.42 -15.96
CA ALA A 62 -7.20 -4.87 -15.97
C ALA A 62 -8.18 -3.80 -16.48
N ARG A 63 -7.68 -2.66 -16.98
CA ARG A 63 -8.46 -1.47 -17.36
C ARG A 63 -9.27 -0.91 -16.18
N ALA A 64 -8.74 -1.08 -14.97
CA ALA A 64 -9.34 -0.63 -13.72
C ALA A 64 -8.30 0.06 -12.83
N ILE A 65 -8.77 1.03 -12.05
CA ILE A 65 -8.00 1.72 -11.02
C ILE A 65 -8.58 1.29 -9.68
N ALA A 66 -7.73 0.73 -8.82
CA ALA A 66 -8.07 0.33 -7.47
C ALA A 66 -7.79 1.49 -6.51
N ILE A 67 -8.77 1.89 -5.71
CA ILE A 67 -8.59 2.92 -4.68
C ILE A 67 -8.48 2.23 -3.33
N CYS A 68 -7.33 2.42 -2.68
CA CYS A 68 -7.02 1.78 -1.42
C CYS A 68 -7.05 2.80 -0.27
N SER A 69 -7.65 2.41 0.85
CA SER A 69 -7.71 3.20 2.09
C SER A 69 -7.51 2.30 3.30
N PHE A 70 -7.00 2.86 4.39
CA PHE A 70 -6.84 2.11 5.63
C PHE A 70 -8.17 2.06 6.39
N ASP A 71 -8.61 0.85 6.73
CA ASP A 71 -9.73 0.62 7.63
C ASP A 71 -9.19 0.55 9.06
N THR A 72 -9.46 1.59 9.84
CA THR A 72 -8.99 1.70 11.23
C THR A 72 -9.70 0.75 12.18
N GLU A 73 -10.93 0.33 11.88
CA GLU A 73 -11.70 -0.58 12.74
C GLU A 73 -11.13 -2.00 12.65
N ASN A 74 -10.81 -2.42 11.42
CA ASN A 74 -10.29 -3.76 11.16
C ASN A 74 -8.75 -3.83 11.05
N ASN A 75 -8.07 -2.69 11.14
CA ASN A 75 -6.60 -2.55 11.10
C ASN A 75 -5.93 -3.13 9.84
N TRP A 76 -6.52 -2.92 8.66
CA TRP A 76 -5.97 -3.38 7.38
C TRP A 76 -6.32 -2.44 6.21
N TRP A 77 -5.60 -2.58 5.10
CA TRP A 77 -5.87 -1.82 3.88
C TRP A 77 -6.94 -2.48 3.03
N VAL A 78 -7.99 -1.74 2.71
CA VAL A 78 -9.07 -2.18 1.83
C VAL A 78 -8.95 -1.54 0.46
N SER A 79 -9.26 -2.30 -0.58
CA SER A 79 -9.32 -1.84 -1.97
C SER A 79 -10.76 -1.84 -2.46
N LYS A 80 -11.17 -0.75 -3.11
CA LYS A 80 -12.47 -0.60 -3.78
C LYS A 80 -12.28 -0.34 -5.27
#